data_AF-A0ABD7ZNW2-F1
#
_entry.id   AF-A0ABD7ZNW2-F1
#
_cell.length_a   1.000
_cell.length_b   1.000
_cell.length_c   1.000
_cell.angle_alpha   90.00
_cell.angle_beta   90.00
_cell.angle_gamma   90.00
#
_symmetry.space_group_name_H-M   'P 1'
#
loop_
_entity.id
_entity.type
_entity.pdbx_description
1 polymer ?
#
loop_
_entity_poly.entity_id
_entity_poly.type
_entity_poly.pdbx_seq_one_letter_code
_entity_poly.pdbx_strand_id
1 'polypeptide(L)'
;MVVGNIVKEVLAYKKGQFQQKLSSPQAFVSSRFQEKLQSEPMKETKATTQPAKVEDMSQPVQSTKIETLINKGDSSKVEEVSKPEEKPETKKVDEVQVAQKEFERRFPETKNEAVDTWGLTKKYNIQKIRSSNEGKYEDIIDRVSRTYGIPKTLIQKMIEVESDFNPKTVSHAGAMGLMQLMPANVKEMGIKNPFSPAESIEGGVKELSGYLKKNNGDLVLALASYNAGPGNVRKYGGVPPFKETQGYIKKILNIDVSK
;
A
#
# COMPACT_ATOMS: atom_id res chain seq x y z
N MET A 1 -25.81 -9.82 12.00
CA MET A 1 -26.25 -9.27 10.69
C MET A 1 -25.46 -8.01 10.38
N VAL A 2 -24.27 -8.10 9.78
CA VAL A 2 -23.53 -6.94 9.25
C VAL A 2 -22.68 -7.39 8.06
N VAL A 3 -23.29 -7.62 6.90
CA VAL A 3 -22.60 -7.66 5.60
C VAL A 3 -23.58 -7.15 4.55
N GLY A 4 -23.67 -5.84 4.37
CA GLY A 4 -24.71 -5.27 3.50
C GLY A 4 -24.47 -3.88 2.91
N ASN A 5 -23.28 -3.28 3.07
CA ASN A 5 -23.08 -1.87 2.67
C ASN A 5 -21.95 -1.57 1.67
N ILE A 6 -21.20 -2.56 1.17
CA ILE A 6 -20.09 -2.27 0.22
C ILE A 6 -20.53 -2.33 -1.26
N VAL A 7 -21.65 -2.98 -1.59
CA VAL A 7 -22.09 -3.12 -2.99
C VAL A 7 -22.91 -1.91 -3.51
N LYS A 8 -23.39 -1.01 -2.63
CA LYS A 8 -24.21 0.14 -3.05
C LYS A 8 -23.40 1.35 -3.54
N GLU A 9 -22.17 1.56 -3.09
CA GLU A 9 -21.41 2.77 -3.44
C GLU A 9 -20.74 2.72 -4.83
N VAL A 10 -20.45 1.53 -5.36
CA VAL A 10 -19.89 1.40 -6.72
C VAL A 10 -20.98 1.55 -7.79
N LEU A 11 -22.24 1.23 -7.47
CA LEU A 11 -23.38 1.34 -8.39
C LEU A 11 -23.95 2.76 -8.52
N ALA A 12 -23.62 3.67 -7.59
CA ALA A 12 -24.12 5.05 -7.62
C ALA A 12 -23.54 5.89 -8.76
N TYR A 13 -22.40 5.50 -9.35
CA TYR A 13 -21.77 6.26 -10.43
C TYR A 13 -22.35 5.96 -11.83
N LYS A 14 -23.10 4.86 -12.00
CA LYS A 14 -23.72 4.49 -13.30
C LYS A 14 -25.08 5.16 -13.58
N LYS A 15 -25.60 6.00 -12.69
CA LYS A 15 -26.94 6.62 -12.83
C LYS A 15 -26.98 8.16 -12.87
N GLY A 16 -25.85 8.86 -12.99
CA GLY A 16 -25.79 10.33 -12.95
C GLY A 16 -25.14 10.99 -14.17
N GLN A 17 -25.87 10.98 -15.30
CA GLN A 17 -25.92 11.99 -16.38
C GLN A 17 -24.72 12.93 -16.64
N PHE A 18 -24.20 12.82 -17.87
CA PHE A 18 -23.72 13.94 -18.69
C PHE A 18 -24.64 15.16 -18.57
N GLN A 19 -24.10 16.35 -18.26
CA GLN A 19 -24.45 17.64 -18.85
C GLN A 19 -23.40 18.69 -18.42
N GLN A 20 -23.07 19.59 -19.34
CA GLN A 20 -22.07 20.64 -19.24
C GLN A 20 -22.45 21.75 -18.25
N LYS A 21 -21.46 22.35 -17.57
CA LYS A 21 -21.17 23.81 -17.67
C LYS A 21 -19.93 24.19 -16.85
N LEU A 22 -19.05 24.93 -17.52
CA LEU A 22 -17.96 25.70 -16.93
C LEU A 22 -18.55 26.87 -16.11
N SER A 23 -18.21 26.94 -14.83
CA SER A 23 -18.08 28.19 -14.08
C SER A 23 -17.27 27.94 -12.79
N SER A 24 -16.19 28.69 -12.63
CA SER A 24 -15.24 28.68 -11.52
C SER A 24 -15.84 29.25 -10.19
N PRO A 25 -15.10 29.37 -9.08
CA PRO A 25 -15.22 28.51 -7.90
C PRO A 25 -15.69 29.26 -6.64
N GLN A 26 -16.50 28.64 -5.77
CA GLN A 26 -16.68 29.12 -4.39
C GLN A 26 -17.32 28.06 -3.47
N ALA A 27 -16.66 27.88 -2.32
CA ALA A 27 -17.15 27.45 -1.02
C ALA A 27 -17.91 26.11 -0.88
N PHE A 28 -17.26 25.15 -0.22
CA PHE A 28 -17.95 24.32 0.79
C PHE A 28 -16.96 23.98 1.92
N VAL A 29 -17.05 24.72 3.03
CA VAL A 29 -16.40 24.40 4.30
C VAL A 29 -17.29 23.37 5.00
N SER A 30 -16.71 22.23 5.35
CA SER A 30 -17.40 21.19 6.11
C SER A 30 -17.48 21.58 7.60
N SER A 31 -18.70 21.83 8.07
CA SER A 31 -19.02 22.04 9.47
C SER A 31 -19.05 20.71 10.23
N ARG A 32 -17.93 20.35 10.87
CA ARG A 32 -17.87 19.48 12.06
C ARG A 32 -16.43 19.34 12.53
N PHE A 33 -15.84 20.41 13.08
CA PHE A 33 -14.65 20.35 13.98
C PHE A 33 -14.32 21.76 14.51
N GLN A 34 -15.32 22.51 15.02
CA GLN A 34 -15.10 23.82 15.64
C GLN A 34 -15.97 24.08 16.88
N GLU A 35 -16.24 23.04 17.67
CA GLU A 35 -16.77 23.21 19.03
C GLU A 35 -15.96 22.37 20.02
N LYS A 36 -14.75 22.84 20.31
CA LYS A 36 -14.09 22.67 21.61
C LYS A 36 -12.74 23.36 21.55
N LEU A 37 -12.72 24.66 21.82
CA LEU A 37 -11.56 25.43 22.31
C LEU A 37 -12.01 26.88 22.48
N GLN A 38 -12.67 27.19 23.61
CA GLN A 38 -12.71 28.52 24.23
C GLN A 38 -13.43 28.46 25.59
N SER A 39 -12.64 28.41 26.67
CA SER A 39 -12.88 28.79 28.09
C SER A 39 -11.79 28.05 28.89
N GLU A 40 -10.79 28.62 29.56
CA GLU A 40 -10.63 29.85 30.34
C GLU A 40 -9.11 30.21 30.48
N PRO A 41 -8.73 31.39 31.04
CA PRO A 41 -7.35 31.93 31.01
C PRO A 41 -6.56 31.77 32.34
N MET A 42 -5.31 32.28 32.31
CA MET A 42 -4.30 32.45 33.39
C MET A 42 -3.20 31.36 33.41
N LYS A 43 -1.90 31.64 33.60
CA LYS A 43 -1.20 32.78 34.21
C LYS A 43 0.28 32.78 33.77
N GLU A 44 0.84 33.98 33.75
CA GLU A 44 2.23 34.34 33.48
C GLU A 44 3.15 33.98 34.67
N THR A 45 4.31 33.36 34.41
CA THR A 45 5.50 33.46 35.28
C THR A 45 6.77 33.49 34.44
N LYS A 46 7.55 34.57 34.65
CA LYS A 46 8.88 34.84 34.08
C LYS A 46 9.96 33.98 34.75
N ALA A 47 10.95 33.55 33.96
CA ALA A 47 12.36 33.50 34.39
C ALA A 47 13.32 33.51 33.17
N THR A 48 14.03 34.62 33.03
CA THR A 48 15.29 34.89 32.28
C THR A 48 16.37 33.86 32.70
N THR A 49 17.38 33.40 31.93
CA THR A 49 18.41 34.08 31.10
C THR A 49 19.24 33.02 30.33
N GLN A 50 19.74 33.39 29.14
CA GLN A 50 20.64 32.67 28.19
C GLN A 50 22.12 32.62 28.67
N PRO A 51 23.18 32.25 27.88
CA PRO A 51 23.28 31.52 26.58
C PRO A 51 24.42 30.45 26.46
N ALA A 52 24.41 29.78 25.28
CA ALA A 52 25.54 29.24 24.49
C ALA A 52 26.26 27.94 24.89
N LYS A 53 26.34 26.95 23.97
CA LYS A 53 27.45 26.79 22.99
C LYS A 53 27.14 25.69 21.96
N VAL A 54 27.62 25.91 20.75
CA VAL A 54 27.61 25.02 19.57
C VAL A 54 28.75 24.01 19.71
N GLU A 55 28.52 22.74 19.38
CA GLU A 55 29.56 21.86 18.80
C GLU A 55 28.96 20.63 18.10
N ASP A 56 29.56 20.36 16.94
CA ASP A 56 29.36 19.31 15.94
C ASP A 56 29.88 17.96 16.43
N MET A 57 29.17 16.84 16.17
CA MET A 57 29.79 15.52 16.21
C MET A 57 29.16 14.53 15.21
N SER A 58 30.03 14.13 14.28
CA SER A 58 29.91 13.06 13.30
C SER A 58 29.89 11.65 13.94
N GLN A 59 29.45 10.66 13.15
CA GLN A 59 29.25 9.21 13.42
C GLN A 59 30.50 8.43 13.94
N PRO A 60 30.52 7.07 14.07
CA PRO A 60 29.47 6.03 14.21
C PRO A 60 29.71 5.08 15.43
N VAL A 61 28.72 4.26 15.82
CA VAL A 61 28.89 3.21 16.84
C VAL A 61 29.04 1.84 16.17
N GLN A 62 30.20 1.22 16.35
CA GLN A 62 30.49 -0.17 15.98
C GLN A 62 30.10 -1.14 17.11
N SER A 63 29.70 -2.34 16.68
CA SER A 63 29.36 -3.54 17.44
C SER A 63 30.55 -4.18 18.18
N THR A 64 30.34 -4.61 19.43
CA THR A 64 31.28 -5.48 20.17
C THR A 64 30.76 -6.92 20.26
N LYS A 65 31.61 -7.85 19.79
CA LYS A 65 31.61 -9.30 20.08
C LYS A 65 32.15 -9.55 21.49
N ILE A 66 31.67 -10.59 22.17
CA ILE A 66 32.38 -11.26 23.28
C ILE A 66 32.30 -12.79 23.07
N GLU A 67 33.46 -13.43 22.99
CA GLU A 67 33.73 -14.88 23.10
C GLU A 67 33.79 -15.30 24.59
N THR A 68 33.11 -16.38 25.00
CA THR A 68 33.58 -17.76 25.19
C THR A 68 34.51 -18.00 26.39
N LEU A 69 34.06 -18.82 27.36
CA LEU A 69 34.94 -19.68 28.19
C LEU A 69 34.28 -21.05 28.44
N ILE A 70 35.12 -22.08 28.32
CA ILE A 70 34.87 -23.54 28.34
C ILE A 70 35.48 -24.13 29.63
N ASN A 71 34.83 -25.13 30.25
CA ASN A 71 35.41 -26.44 30.70
C ASN A 71 34.41 -27.23 31.58
N LYS A 72 33.97 -28.43 31.14
CA LYS A 72 34.48 -29.81 31.41
C LYS A 72 34.03 -30.39 32.77
N GLY A 73 33.09 -31.35 32.77
CA GLY A 73 33.30 -32.79 33.04
C GLY A 73 32.29 -33.18 34.16
N ASP A 74 31.69 -34.37 34.32
CA ASP A 74 32.00 -35.74 33.93
C ASP A 74 30.71 -36.62 34.09
N SER A 75 30.79 -37.80 33.49
CA SER A 75 29.93 -38.97 33.30
C SER A 75 28.98 -39.44 34.43
N SER A 76 27.77 -39.90 34.08
CA SER A 76 27.40 -41.34 33.95
C SER A 76 25.93 -41.69 34.27
N LYS A 77 25.39 -42.58 33.41
CA LYS A 77 24.44 -43.70 33.65
C LYS A 77 22.89 -43.51 33.61
N VAL A 78 22.34 -44.20 32.60
CA VAL A 78 21.06 -44.96 32.46
C VAL A 78 19.72 -44.24 32.63
N GLU A 79 18.91 -44.21 31.56
CA GLU A 79 17.62 -44.93 31.48
C GLU A 79 17.04 -44.86 30.06
N GLU A 80 16.72 -46.04 29.54
CA GLU A 80 16.00 -46.30 28.29
C GLU A 80 14.51 -46.40 28.64
N VAL A 81 13.66 -45.43 28.26
CA VAL A 81 12.20 -45.63 28.03
C VAL A 81 11.64 -44.49 27.14
N SER A 82 10.78 -44.90 26.21
CA SER A 82 9.75 -44.13 25.47
C SER A 82 10.16 -43.07 24.44
N LYS A 83 10.29 -43.55 23.20
CA LYS A 83 9.67 -43.04 21.97
C LYS A 83 8.83 -41.74 22.14
N PRO A 84 9.26 -40.59 21.57
CA PRO A 84 8.37 -39.45 21.44
C PRO A 84 7.36 -39.75 20.34
N GLU A 85 6.09 -39.78 20.73
CA GLU A 85 4.95 -39.81 19.83
C GLU A 85 5.05 -38.70 18.78
N GLU A 86 4.93 -39.12 17.53
CA GLU A 86 4.77 -38.27 16.37
C GLU A 86 3.48 -37.46 16.55
N LYS A 87 3.61 -36.20 16.97
CA LYS A 87 2.49 -35.25 16.96
C LYS A 87 1.99 -35.14 15.52
N PRO A 88 0.68 -35.26 15.25
CA PRO A 88 0.18 -35.12 13.90
C PRO A 88 0.38 -33.66 13.46
N GLU A 89 1.27 -33.45 12.49
CA GLU A 89 1.31 -32.25 11.65
C GLU A 89 -0.02 -32.13 10.89
N THR A 90 -1.03 -31.58 11.56
CA THR A 90 -2.30 -31.21 10.94
C THR A 90 -2.57 -29.77 11.33
N LYS A 91 -2.91 -28.94 10.32
CA LYS A 91 -3.16 -27.47 10.33
C LYS A 91 -2.04 -26.54 9.80
N LYS A 92 -1.42 -26.87 8.66
CA LYS A 92 -0.86 -25.84 7.74
C LYS A 92 -1.50 -25.82 6.35
N VAL A 93 -2.34 -26.81 6.07
CA VAL A 93 -3.17 -26.84 4.87
C VAL A 93 -4.43 -26.04 5.22
N ASP A 94 -4.60 -24.87 4.60
CA ASP A 94 -5.88 -24.26 4.19
C ASP A 94 -5.96 -22.74 4.33
N GLU A 95 -5.00 -22.02 4.91
CA GLU A 95 -5.11 -20.53 4.94
C GLU A 95 -5.05 -19.91 3.54
N VAL A 96 -4.12 -20.39 2.70
CA VAL A 96 -3.97 -19.92 1.31
C VAL A 96 -5.20 -20.32 0.47
N GLN A 97 -5.73 -21.52 0.67
CA GLN A 97 -6.91 -22.00 -0.06
C GLN A 97 -8.19 -21.28 0.39
N VAL A 98 -8.32 -20.98 1.69
CA VAL A 98 -9.42 -20.18 2.23
C VAL A 98 -9.36 -18.75 1.70
N ALA A 99 -8.17 -18.13 1.68
CA ALA A 99 -7.99 -16.80 1.10
C ALA A 99 -8.31 -16.78 -0.40
N GLN A 100 -7.93 -17.83 -1.14
CA GLN A 100 -8.26 -18.00 -2.55
C GLN A 100 -9.77 -18.15 -2.79
N LYS A 101 -10.45 -19.01 -2.03
CA LYS A 101 -11.91 -19.18 -2.10
C LYS A 101 -12.66 -17.91 -1.70
N GLU A 102 -12.19 -17.20 -0.67
CA GLU A 102 -12.76 -15.93 -0.25
C GLU A 102 -12.56 -14.85 -1.33
N PHE A 103 -11.42 -14.85 -2.03
CA PHE A 103 -11.16 -14.00 -3.17
C PHE A 103 -12.12 -14.31 -4.33
N GLU A 104 -12.23 -15.56 -4.77
CA GLU A 104 -13.14 -15.96 -5.85
C GLU A 104 -14.60 -15.60 -5.55
N ARG A 105 -15.04 -15.75 -4.30
CA ARG A 105 -16.37 -15.32 -3.84
C ARG A 105 -16.57 -13.81 -3.94
N ARG A 106 -15.54 -13.02 -3.61
CA ARG A 106 -15.57 -11.55 -3.69
C ARG A 106 -15.49 -11.05 -5.13
N PHE A 107 -14.86 -11.83 -6.00
CA PHE A 107 -14.57 -11.49 -7.40
C PHE A 107 -15.08 -12.56 -8.37
N PRO A 108 -16.42 -12.70 -8.52
CA PRO A 108 -16.97 -13.62 -9.50
C PRO A 108 -16.56 -13.22 -10.92
N GLU A 109 -16.49 -14.19 -11.84
CA GLU A 109 -16.20 -13.91 -13.24
C GLU A 109 -17.24 -12.98 -13.86
N THR A 110 -16.80 -11.93 -14.55
CA THR A 110 -17.68 -10.97 -15.23
C THR A 110 -17.33 -10.92 -16.72
N LYS A 111 -18.31 -11.01 -17.63
CA LYS A 111 -18.06 -11.24 -19.07
C LYS A 111 -17.92 -9.99 -19.97
N ASN A 112 -17.80 -8.74 -19.48
CA ASN A 112 -17.82 -7.56 -20.37
C ASN A 112 -16.75 -6.47 -20.13
N GLU A 113 -16.17 -6.06 -21.28
CA GLU A 113 -15.63 -4.76 -21.76
C GLU A 113 -14.63 -3.92 -20.96
N ALA A 114 -13.90 -3.09 -21.73
CA ALA A 114 -12.72 -2.32 -21.35
C ALA A 114 -12.86 -1.64 -19.97
N VAL A 115 -11.88 -1.93 -19.14
CA VAL A 115 -11.93 -1.79 -17.68
C VAL A 115 -11.49 -0.40 -17.20
N ASP A 116 -11.13 0.49 -18.12
CA ASP A 116 -10.53 1.78 -17.83
C ASP A 116 -11.58 2.85 -17.47
N THR A 117 -12.09 2.80 -16.25
CA THR A 117 -13.15 3.72 -15.79
C THR A 117 -12.69 5.17 -15.68
N TRP A 118 -11.38 5.39 -15.60
CA TRP A 118 -10.75 6.69 -15.45
C TRP A 118 -10.22 7.27 -16.78
N GLY A 119 -10.32 6.53 -17.89
CA GLY A 119 -9.78 6.94 -19.19
C GLY A 119 -8.23 7.02 -19.23
N LEU A 120 -7.54 6.30 -18.34
CA LEU A 120 -6.09 6.28 -18.19
C LEU A 120 -5.40 5.77 -19.45
N THR A 121 -5.95 4.74 -20.09
CA THR A 121 -5.40 4.07 -21.26
C THR A 121 -5.12 5.06 -22.36
N LYS A 122 -6.12 5.87 -22.73
CA LYS A 122 -5.94 6.89 -23.76
C LYS A 122 -5.06 8.05 -23.25
N LYS A 123 -5.31 8.53 -22.03
CA LYS A 123 -4.64 9.72 -21.48
C LYS A 123 -3.13 9.53 -21.29
N TYR A 124 -2.72 8.36 -20.81
CA TYR A 124 -1.33 8.01 -20.50
C TYR A 124 -0.74 6.97 -21.45
N ASN A 125 -1.48 6.62 -22.51
CA ASN A 125 -1.06 5.69 -23.54
C ASN A 125 -0.57 4.34 -22.95
N ILE A 126 -1.34 3.84 -21.97
CA ILE A 126 -1.00 2.69 -21.13
C ILE A 126 -0.74 1.43 -21.95
N GLN A 127 -1.39 1.28 -23.11
CA GLN A 127 -1.17 0.17 -24.04
C GLN A 127 0.27 0.06 -24.58
N LYS A 128 1.08 1.13 -24.51
CA LYS A 128 2.50 1.08 -24.88
C LYS A 128 3.41 0.80 -23.68
N ILE A 129 2.88 0.88 -22.45
CA ILE A 129 3.61 0.49 -21.26
C ILE A 129 3.55 -1.04 -21.22
N ARG A 130 4.70 -1.68 -21.44
CA ARG A 130 4.81 -3.13 -21.35
C ARG A 130 5.43 -3.55 -20.03
N SER A 131 4.89 -4.64 -19.49
CA SER A 131 5.54 -5.33 -18.38
C SER A 131 6.41 -6.47 -18.91
N SER A 132 7.47 -6.81 -18.18
CA SER A 132 8.30 -7.97 -18.51
C SER A 132 7.56 -9.32 -18.34
N ASN A 133 6.43 -9.34 -17.60
CA ASN A 133 5.73 -10.58 -17.24
C ASN A 133 4.19 -10.47 -17.33
N GLU A 134 3.67 -10.12 -18.51
CA GLU A 134 2.23 -9.90 -18.78
C GLU A 134 1.32 -11.13 -18.61
N GLY A 135 1.85 -12.32 -18.28
CA GLY A 135 1.06 -13.53 -18.01
C GLY A 135 1.00 -13.96 -16.55
N LYS A 136 1.85 -13.40 -15.68
CA LYS A 136 1.94 -13.86 -14.29
C LYS A 136 0.83 -13.22 -13.45
N TYR A 137 0.09 -14.07 -12.73
CA TYR A 137 -1.09 -13.70 -11.94
C TYR A 137 -2.25 -13.14 -12.77
N GLU A 138 -2.32 -13.46 -14.07
CA GLU A 138 -3.27 -12.84 -14.99
C GLU A 138 -4.73 -12.92 -14.52
N ASP A 139 -5.19 -14.08 -14.02
CA ASP A 139 -6.57 -14.23 -13.52
C ASP A 139 -6.86 -13.32 -12.32
N ILE A 140 -5.90 -13.12 -11.42
CA ILE A 140 -6.03 -12.25 -10.26
C ILE A 140 -6.05 -10.79 -10.73
N ILE A 141 -5.10 -10.41 -11.57
CA ILE A 141 -4.96 -9.06 -12.11
C ILE A 141 -6.21 -8.67 -12.91
N ASP A 142 -6.74 -9.57 -13.73
CA ASP A 142 -7.93 -9.33 -14.55
C ASP A 142 -9.19 -9.12 -13.68
N ARG A 143 -9.38 -9.93 -12.64
CA ARG A 143 -10.49 -9.75 -11.68
C ARG A 143 -10.38 -8.44 -10.90
N VAL A 144 -9.19 -8.13 -10.39
CA VAL A 144 -8.92 -6.91 -9.61
C VAL A 144 -9.06 -5.67 -10.51
N SER A 145 -8.50 -5.73 -11.71
CA SER A 145 -8.66 -4.71 -12.75
C SER A 145 -10.14 -4.39 -12.94
N ARG A 146 -10.98 -5.41 -13.21
CA ARG A 146 -12.43 -5.26 -13.45
C ARG A 146 -13.16 -4.61 -12.29
N THR A 147 -12.73 -4.90 -11.07
CA THR A 147 -13.40 -4.39 -9.87
C THR A 147 -13.09 -2.93 -9.59
N TYR A 148 -11.83 -2.52 -9.77
CA TYR A 148 -11.39 -1.17 -9.43
C TYR A 148 -11.33 -0.21 -10.62
N GLY A 149 -11.54 -0.74 -11.82
CA GLY A 149 -11.54 0.03 -13.05
C GLY A 149 -10.14 0.51 -13.48
N ILE A 150 -9.10 -0.28 -13.16
CA ILE A 150 -7.70 0.05 -13.43
C ILE A 150 -7.16 -0.86 -14.54
N PRO A 151 -6.51 -0.33 -15.59
CA PRO A 151 -5.98 -1.17 -16.67
C PRO A 151 -5.00 -2.25 -16.19
N LYS A 152 -5.13 -3.48 -16.71
CA LYS A 152 -4.25 -4.62 -16.35
C LYS A 152 -2.77 -4.33 -16.55
N THR A 153 -2.43 -3.73 -17.69
CA THR A 153 -1.07 -3.34 -18.05
C THR A 153 -0.45 -2.37 -17.05
N LEU A 154 -1.24 -1.45 -16.48
CA LEU A 154 -0.78 -0.56 -15.42
C LEU A 154 -0.51 -1.34 -14.12
N ILE A 155 -1.41 -2.26 -13.74
CA ILE A 155 -1.25 -3.10 -12.54
C ILE A 155 0.00 -3.97 -12.68
N GLN A 156 0.17 -4.64 -13.81
CA GLN A 156 1.35 -5.47 -14.12
C GLN A 156 2.64 -4.64 -14.01
N LYS A 157 2.65 -3.43 -14.59
CA LYS A 157 3.83 -2.57 -14.52
C LYS A 157 4.14 -2.10 -13.10
N MET A 158 3.12 -1.82 -12.30
CA MET A 158 3.32 -1.51 -10.88
C MET A 158 3.93 -2.70 -10.14
N ILE A 159 3.39 -3.91 -10.29
CA ILE A 159 3.94 -5.12 -9.64
C ILE A 159 5.42 -5.34 -10.02
N GLU A 160 5.75 -5.13 -11.29
CA GLU A 160 7.14 -5.19 -11.77
C GLU A 160 8.05 -4.20 -11.04
N VAL A 161 7.65 -2.93 -10.97
CA VAL A 161 8.44 -1.86 -10.33
C VAL A 161 8.55 -2.06 -8.82
N GLU A 162 7.50 -2.56 -8.18
CA GLU A 162 7.43 -2.76 -6.73
C GLU A 162 8.21 -3.98 -6.26
N SER A 163 8.14 -5.09 -7.00
CA SER A 163 8.60 -6.38 -6.48
C SER A 163 9.28 -7.30 -7.50
N ASP A 164 9.34 -6.90 -8.78
CA ASP A 164 9.70 -7.78 -9.90
C ASP A 164 8.89 -9.10 -9.88
N PHE A 165 7.60 -8.99 -9.55
CA PHE A 165 6.68 -10.10 -9.36
C PHE A 165 7.12 -11.15 -8.31
N ASN A 166 7.95 -10.78 -7.34
CA ASN A 166 8.30 -11.66 -6.23
C ASN A 166 7.33 -11.43 -5.05
N PRO A 167 6.45 -12.40 -4.73
CA PRO A 167 5.44 -12.22 -3.68
C PRO A 167 6.04 -12.21 -2.27
N LYS A 168 7.33 -12.51 -2.10
CA LYS A 168 8.04 -12.52 -0.81
C LYS A 168 8.88 -11.27 -0.58
N THR A 169 8.83 -10.28 -1.46
CA THR A 169 9.64 -9.05 -1.33
C THR A 169 9.27 -8.28 -0.06
N VAL A 170 10.30 -7.85 0.67
CA VAL A 170 10.18 -6.95 1.83
C VAL A 170 11.17 -5.80 1.65
N SER A 171 10.71 -4.56 1.72
CA SER A 171 11.60 -3.40 1.67
C SER A 171 12.26 -3.12 3.02
N HIS A 172 13.30 -2.29 3.02
CA HIS A 172 13.94 -1.80 4.25
C HIS A 172 12.97 -1.05 5.18
N ALA A 173 11.93 -0.41 4.63
CA ALA A 173 10.89 0.28 5.38
C ALA A 173 9.75 -0.66 5.86
N GLY A 174 9.83 -1.96 5.52
CA GLY A 174 8.85 -2.97 5.89
C GLY A 174 7.65 -3.09 4.95
N ALA A 175 7.71 -2.53 3.75
CA ALA A 175 6.70 -2.76 2.71
C ALA A 175 6.74 -4.22 2.25
N MET A 176 5.58 -4.86 2.02
CA MET A 176 5.50 -6.31 1.83
C MET A 176 4.73 -6.72 0.56
N GLY A 177 5.19 -7.81 -0.06
CA GLY A 177 4.49 -8.50 -1.13
C GLY A 177 4.62 -7.86 -2.51
N LEU A 178 3.77 -8.29 -3.43
CA LEU A 178 3.80 -7.91 -4.84
C LEU A 178 3.61 -6.41 -5.07
N MET A 179 2.73 -5.80 -4.28
CA MET A 179 2.37 -4.37 -4.40
C MET A 179 3.02 -3.51 -3.31
N GLN A 180 4.00 -4.05 -2.57
CA GLN A 180 4.75 -3.37 -1.51
C GLN A 180 3.84 -2.58 -0.54
N LEU A 181 2.90 -3.28 0.09
CA LEU A 181 1.99 -2.67 1.05
C LEU A 181 2.70 -2.38 2.37
N MET A 182 2.58 -1.15 2.86
CA MET A 182 3.10 -0.78 4.18
C MET A 182 2.32 -1.47 5.31
N PRO A 183 2.95 -1.79 6.47
CA PRO A 183 2.27 -2.45 7.57
C PRO A 183 1.02 -1.72 8.07
N ALA A 184 1.03 -0.38 8.04
CA ALA A 184 -0.14 0.43 8.38
C ALA A 184 -1.32 0.17 7.43
N ASN A 185 -1.06 0.06 6.12
CA ASN A 185 -2.06 -0.18 5.09
C ASN A 185 -2.63 -1.60 5.19
N VAL A 186 -1.76 -2.59 5.45
CA VAL A 186 -2.16 -3.99 5.72
C VAL A 186 -3.15 -4.04 6.88
N LYS A 187 -2.85 -3.34 7.98
CA LYS A 187 -3.71 -3.27 9.15
C LYS A 187 -5.02 -2.54 8.86
N GLU A 188 -4.98 -1.37 8.23
CA GLU A 188 -6.17 -0.58 7.91
C GLU A 188 -7.14 -1.32 6.97
N MET A 189 -6.59 -2.06 6.00
CA MET A 189 -7.39 -2.81 5.04
C MET A 189 -7.84 -4.19 5.54
N GLY A 190 -7.36 -4.64 6.71
CA GLY A 190 -7.66 -5.96 7.24
C GLY A 190 -7.10 -7.12 6.41
N ILE A 191 -5.97 -6.90 5.73
CA ILE A 191 -5.29 -7.91 4.92
C ILE A 191 -4.67 -8.96 5.86
N LYS A 192 -4.98 -10.23 5.62
CA LYS A 192 -4.52 -11.32 6.50
C LYS A 192 -3.09 -11.72 6.18
N ASN A 193 -2.74 -11.81 4.90
CA ASN A 193 -1.43 -12.21 4.42
C ASN A 193 -0.96 -11.30 3.25
N PRO A 194 -0.11 -10.29 3.51
CA PRO A 194 0.37 -9.39 2.45
C PRO A 194 1.30 -10.08 1.42
N PHE A 195 1.77 -11.30 1.71
CA PHE A 195 2.55 -12.13 0.78
C PHE A 195 1.67 -13.04 -0.11
N SER A 196 0.36 -13.09 0.14
CA SER A 196 -0.60 -13.73 -0.77
C SER A 196 -0.73 -12.89 -2.03
N PRO A 197 -0.51 -13.44 -3.24
CA PRO A 197 -0.66 -12.68 -4.48
C PRO A 197 -2.02 -12.00 -4.61
N ALA A 198 -3.09 -12.71 -4.25
CA ALA A 198 -4.46 -12.20 -4.33
C ALA A 198 -4.68 -10.98 -3.41
N GLU A 199 -4.33 -11.10 -2.13
CA GLU A 199 -4.52 -10.00 -1.16
C GLU A 199 -3.56 -8.83 -1.42
N SER A 200 -2.33 -9.10 -1.83
CA SER A 200 -1.34 -8.06 -2.16
C SER A 200 -1.80 -7.23 -3.37
N ILE A 201 -2.17 -7.89 -4.48
CA ILE A 201 -2.63 -7.24 -5.71
C ILE A 201 -3.91 -6.45 -5.44
N GLU A 202 -4.90 -7.06 -4.77
CA GLU A 202 -6.14 -6.37 -4.44
C GLU A 202 -5.90 -5.15 -3.55
N GLY A 203 -5.11 -5.29 -2.49
CA GLY A 203 -4.81 -4.21 -1.55
C GLY A 203 -4.16 -3.02 -2.25
N GLY A 204 -3.15 -3.28 -3.09
CA GLY A 204 -2.46 -2.22 -3.82
C GLY A 204 -3.35 -1.53 -4.85
N VAL A 205 -4.14 -2.29 -5.62
CA VAL A 205 -5.02 -1.69 -6.62
C VAL A 205 -6.18 -0.93 -5.96
N LYS A 206 -6.70 -1.42 -4.84
CA LYS A 206 -7.69 -0.70 -4.02
C LYS A 206 -7.13 0.63 -3.53
N GLU A 207 -5.90 0.64 -3.03
CA GLU A 207 -5.23 1.84 -2.56
C GLU A 207 -5.01 2.85 -3.70
N LEU A 208 -4.50 2.41 -4.86
CA LEU A 208 -4.36 3.26 -6.05
C LEU A 208 -5.72 3.84 -6.49
N SER A 209 -6.78 3.02 -6.54
CA SER A 209 -8.13 3.47 -6.87
C SER A 209 -8.62 4.55 -5.90
N GLY A 210 -8.30 4.40 -4.60
CA GLY A 210 -8.54 5.43 -3.58
C GLY A 210 -7.81 6.73 -3.87
N TYR A 211 -6.54 6.67 -4.30
CA TYR A 211 -5.78 7.87 -4.67
C TYR A 211 -6.25 8.51 -5.97
N LEU A 212 -6.68 7.74 -6.96
CA LEU A 212 -7.32 8.29 -8.17
C LEU A 212 -8.59 9.07 -7.81
N LYS A 213 -9.44 8.54 -6.93
CA LYS A 213 -10.62 9.25 -6.42
C LYS A 213 -10.25 10.56 -5.73
N LYS A 214 -9.27 10.53 -4.83
CA LYS A 214 -8.81 11.71 -4.07
C LYS A 214 -8.18 12.79 -4.95
N ASN A 215 -7.56 12.40 -6.08
CA ASN A 215 -6.87 13.29 -7.01
C ASN A 215 -7.66 13.50 -8.32
N ASN A 216 -8.98 13.34 -8.31
CA ASN A 216 -9.86 13.61 -9.47
C ASN A 216 -9.43 12.90 -10.78
N GLY A 217 -8.91 11.68 -10.67
CA GLY A 217 -8.45 10.88 -11.81
C GLY A 217 -7.07 11.26 -12.34
N ASP A 218 -6.30 12.09 -11.65
CA ASP A 218 -4.91 12.33 -11.98
C ASP A 218 -4.03 11.14 -11.55
N LEU A 219 -3.59 10.34 -12.52
CA LEU A 219 -2.76 9.17 -12.28
C LEU A 219 -1.36 9.54 -11.78
N VAL A 220 -0.80 10.67 -12.20
CA VAL A 220 0.54 11.09 -11.77
C VAL A 220 0.51 11.41 -10.28
N LEU A 221 -0.51 12.13 -9.81
CA LEU A 221 -0.70 12.41 -8.39
C LEU A 221 -1.10 11.16 -7.60
N ALA A 222 -1.84 10.24 -8.21
CA ALA A 222 -2.19 8.98 -7.57
C ALA A 222 -0.95 8.09 -7.35
N LEU A 223 -0.08 7.93 -8.35
CA LEU A 223 1.19 7.21 -8.21
C LEU A 223 2.15 7.91 -7.25
N ALA A 224 2.19 9.25 -7.26
CA ALA A 224 2.94 10.01 -6.26
C ALA A 224 2.42 9.76 -4.83
N SER A 225 1.10 9.68 -4.67
CA SER A 225 0.47 9.39 -3.37
C SER A 225 0.73 7.96 -2.93
N TYR A 226 0.80 7.02 -3.88
CA TYR A 226 1.11 5.61 -3.63
C TYR A 226 2.53 5.43 -3.10
N ASN A 227 3.53 6.02 -3.78
CA ASN A 227 4.93 5.86 -3.38
C ASN A 227 5.36 6.80 -2.24
N ALA A 228 4.99 8.07 -2.27
CA ALA A 228 5.45 9.06 -1.28
C ALA A 228 4.47 9.26 -0.13
N GLY A 229 3.27 8.69 -0.20
CA GLY A 229 2.17 8.97 0.71
C GLY A 229 1.41 10.27 0.35
N PRO A 230 0.09 10.30 0.55
CA PRO A 230 -0.76 11.43 0.18
C PRO A 230 -0.48 12.70 1.01
N GLY A 231 0.13 12.55 2.19
CA GLY A 231 0.58 13.68 3.02
C GLY A 231 1.67 14.50 2.35
N ASN A 232 2.64 13.83 1.72
CA ASN A 232 3.70 14.52 0.97
C ASN A 232 3.15 15.19 -0.29
N VAL A 233 2.28 14.52 -1.03
CA VAL A 233 1.64 15.13 -2.22
C VAL A 233 0.89 16.41 -1.85
N ARG A 234 0.14 16.41 -0.74
CA ARG A 234 -0.52 17.62 -0.23
C ARG A 234 0.49 18.69 0.21
N LYS A 235 1.52 18.31 0.95
CA LYS A 235 2.56 19.23 1.45
C LYS A 235 3.25 19.99 0.31
N TYR A 236 3.53 19.32 -0.81
CA TYR A 236 4.21 19.91 -1.96
C TYR A 236 3.27 20.45 -3.04
N GLY A 237 1.95 20.28 -2.89
CA GLY A 237 0.96 20.71 -3.88
C GLY A 237 1.09 19.99 -5.24
N GLY A 238 1.63 18.77 -5.25
CA GLY A 238 1.94 18.03 -6.48
C GLY A 238 2.90 16.87 -6.23
N VAL A 239 3.59 16.43 -7.28
CA VAL A 239 4.65 15.41 -7.15
C VAL A 239 5.77 15.98 -6.27
N PRO A 240 6.11 15.33 -5.13
CA PRO A 240 7.19 15.81 -4.27
C PRO A 240 8.54 15.72 -5.00
N PRO A 241 9.54 16.56 -4.66
CA PRO A 241 10.87 16.55 -5.28
C PRO A 241 11.74 15.38 -4.76
N PHE A 242 11.14 14.22 -4.57
CA PHE A 242 11.82 13.00 -4.16
C PHE A 242 12.23 12.23 -5.40
N LYS A 243 13.55 12.02 -5.58
CA LYS A 243 14.10 11.30 -6.73
C LYS A 243 13.48 9.91 -6.89
N GLU A 244 13.21 9.24 -5.77
CA GLU A 244 12.54 7.94 -5.77
C GLU A 244 11.15 8.02 -6.40
N THR A 245 10.30 8.95 -5.95
CA THR A 245 8.93 9.11 -6.44
C THR A 245 8.87 9.54 -7.90
N GLN A 246 9.72 10.48 -8.30
CA GLN A 246 9.82 10.89 -9.70
C GLN A 246 10.29 9.72 -10.58
N GLY A 247 11.29 8.97 -10.11
CA GLY A 247 11.79 7.77 -10.77
C GLY A 247 10.74 6.67 -10.87
N TYR A 248 9.93 6.47 -9.82
CA TYR A 248 8.82 5.52 -9.79
C TYR A 248 7.79 5.83 -10.88
N ILE A 249 7.34 7.08 -10.96
CA ILE A 249 6.39 7.53 -12.00
C ILE A 249 7.00 7.37 -13.40
N LYS A 250 8.27 7.73 -13.57
CA LYS A 250 8.99 7.57 -14.84
C LYS A 250 9.09 6.11 -15.28
N LYS A 251 9.38 5.18 -14.36
CA LYS A 251 9.45 3.74 -14.65
C LYS A 251 8.10 3.16 -15.08
N ILE A 252 7.00 3.66 -14.51
CA ILE A 252 5.65 3.17 -14.81
C ILE A 252 5.12 3.81 -16.09
N LEU A 253 5.09 5.13 -16.17
CA LEU A 253 4.41 5.87 -17.24
C LEU A 253 5.33 6.29 -18.40
N ASN A 254 6.65 6.15 -18.25
CA ASN A 254 7.64 6.69 -19.19
C ASN A 254 7.49 8.21 -19.43
N ILE A 255 7.14 8.95 -18.38
CA ILE A 255 7.00 10.41 -18.39
C ILE A 255 7.98 11.00 -17.38
N ASP A 256 8.65 12.09 -17.77
CA ASP A 256 9.46 12.86 -16.82
C ASP A 256 8.60 13.88 -16.08
N VAL A 257 8.66 13.82 -14.74
CA VAL A 257 7.91 14.71 -13.83
C VAL A 257 8.85 15.52 -12.93
N SER A 258 10.15 15.47 -13.20
CA SER A 258 11.10 16.37 -12.56
C SER A 258 10.89 17.80 -13.06
N LYS A 259 11.13 18.77 -12.18
CA LYS A 259 11.08 20.21 -12.49
C LYS A 259 12.50 20.75 -12.50
#